data_AF-A0A1C4EL08-F1
#
_entry.id   AF-A0A1C4EL08-F1
#
_cell.length_a   1.000
_cell.length_b   1.000
_cell.length_c   1.000
_cell.angle_alpha   90.00
_cell.angle_beta   90.00
_cell.angle_gamma   90.00
#
_symmetry.space_group_name_H-M   'P 1'
#
loop_
_entity.id
_entity.type
_entity.pdbx_description
1 polymer ?
#
loop_
_entity_poly.entity_id
_entity_poly.type
_entity_poly.pdbx_seq_one_letter_code
_entity_poly.pdbx_strand_id
1 'polypeptide(L)'
;MLLTEENEQHGTHIQRSMQVYKRMKEDHLFLTGTNDYPLAVLLAGQLENVETLMDRVERLYQKLAKAGLRKGNDLQFLSHILSLKKDVREEMLVATCTNLWKLLKQEKVKVKQMHYPAVGLLALLEDGEKEIHSIKALIEKLQGEKLFRWHTDANILIAIQLFVSQKGEESKATNTGLQTMIEVLIQAQQAAMMATIAASSAATSSATSSS
;
A
#
# COMPACT_ATOMS: atom_id res chain seq x y z
N MET A 1 36.64 -1.00 -11.62
CA MET A 1 35.83 -2.02 -12.29
C MET A 1 34.55 -2.31 -11.51
N LEU A 2 34.61 -2.62 -10.19
CA LEU A 2 33.41 -2.72 -9.33
C LEU A 2 32.49 -1.47 -9.34
N LEU A 3 33.07 -0.26 -9.26
CA LEU A 3 32.28 0.99 -9.28
C LEU A 3 31.60 1.30 -10.63
N THR A 4 32.05 0.67 -11.71
CA THR A 4 31.50 0.88 -13.06
C THR A 4 30.30 -0.03 -13.28
N GLU A 5 30.39 -1.28 -12.83
CA GLU A 5 29.28 -2.24 -12.83
C GLU A 5 28.14 -1.82 -11.90
N GLU A 6 28.43 -1.32 -10.69
CA GLU A 6 27.42 -0.76 -9.78
C GLU A 6 26.69 0.44 -10.41
N ASN A 7 27.41 1.33 -11.11
CA ASN A 7 26.80 2.49 -11.75
C ASN A 7 25.92 2.12 -12.95
N GLU A 8 26.29 1.11 -13.74
CA GLU A 8 25.44 0.60 -14.83
C GLU A 8 24.20 -0.13 -14.29
N GLN A 9 24.35 -0.88 -13.20
CA GLN A 9 23.23 -1.56 -12.52
C GLN A 9 22.27 -0.56 -11.87
N HIS A 10 22.77 0.50 -11.25
CA HIS A 10 21.92 1.58 -10.73
C HIS A 10 21.23 2.37 -11.88
N GLY A 11 21.94 2.65 -12.97
CA GLY A 11 21.38 3.34 -14.14
C GLY A 11 20.23 2.57 -14.78
N THR A 12 20.39 1.25 -14.97
CA THR A 12 19.34 0.38 -15.51
C THR A 12 18.13 0.30 -14.58
N HIS A 13 18.33 0.22 -13.26
CA HIS A 13 17.24 0.22 -12.28
C HIS A 13 16.46 1.54 -12.27
N ILE A 14 17.14 2.69 -12.38
CA ILE A 14 16.49 4.02 -12.48
C ILE A 14 15.64 4.11 -13.75
N GLN A 15 16.19 3.69 -14.90
CA GLN A 15 15.45 3.69 -16.16
C GLN A 15 14.21 2.82 -16.10
N ARG A 16 14.33 1.63 -15.52
CA ARG A 16 13.21 0.71 -15.32
C ARG A 16 12.15 1.28 -14.38
N SER A 17 12.56 1.90 -13.27
CA SER A 17 11.65 2.60 -12.35
C SER A 17 10.87 3.70 -13.06
N MET A 18 11.52 4.44 -13.96
CA MET A 18 10.86 5.47 -14.77
C MET A 18 9.88 4.89 -15.80
N GLN A 19 10.19 3.72 -16.39
CA GLN A 19 9.27 3.01 -17.28
C GLN A 19 8.01 2.57 -16.53
N VAL A 20 8.18 1.96 -15.34
CA VAL A 20 7.05 1.58 -14.48
C VAL A 20 6.19 2.79 -14.13
N TYR A 21 6.82 3.89 -13.69
CA TYR A 21 6.10 5.12 -13.35
C TYR A 21 5.29 5.69 -14.53
N LYS A 22 5.87 5.71 -15.73
CA LYS A 22 5.17 6.16 -16.94
C LYS A 22 3.95 5.28 -17.23
N ARG A 23 4.12 3.96 -17.14
CA ARG A 23 3.03 3.00 -17.39
C ARG A 23 1.92 3.10 -16.34
N MET A 24 2.26 3.29 -15.06
CA MET A 24 1.28 3.60 -13.99
C MET A 24 0.45 4.85 -14.33
N LYS A 25 1.12 5.91 -14.81
CA LYS A 25 0.48 7.16 -15.19
C LYS A 25 -0.37 7.04 -16.46
N GLU A 26 -0.02 6.15 -17.38
CA GLU A 26 -0.84 5.86 -18.55
C GLU A 26 -2.15 5.15 -18.17
N ASP A 27 -2.09 4.15 -17.28
CA ASP A 27 -3.27 3.43 -16.79
C ASP A 27 -4.18 4.32 -15.93
N HIS A 28 -3.60 5.18 -15.11
CA HIS A 28 -4.33 5.98 -14.12
C HIS A 28 -3.81 7.42 -14.00
N LEU A 29 -3.96 8.19 -15.09
CA LEU A 29 -3.44 9.56 -15.25
C LEU A 29 -3.71 10.52 -14.08
N PHE A 30 -4.89 10.43 -13.44
CA PHE A 30 -5.29 11.33 -12.34
C PHE A 30 -4.94 10.79 -10.96
N LEU A 31 -4.58 9.52 -10.84
CA LEU A 31 -4.27 8.89 -9.57
C LEU A 31 -2.76 8.83 -9.33
N THR A 32 -1.97 8.75 -10.40
CA THR A 32 -0.51 8.64 -10.31
C THR A 32 0.19 10.00 -10.34
N GLY A 33 0.95 10.30 -9.29
CA GLY A 33 1.74 11.52 -9.13
C GLY A 33 3.15 11.26 -8.59
N THR A 34 3.88 12.33 -8.26
CA THR A 34 5.28 12.23 -7.78
C THR A 34 5.42 11.46 -6.47
N ASN A 35 4.34 11.31 -5.71
CA ASN A 35 4.34 10.55 -4.47
C ASN A 35 4.41 9.02 -4.70
N ASP A 36 4.24 8.58 -5.95
CA ASP A 36 4.26 7.16 -6.32
C ASP A 36 5.64 6.68 -6.78
N TYR A 37 6.67 7.54 -6.77
CA TYR A 37 8.04 7.12 -7.09
C TYR A 37 8.54 5.95 -6.24
N PRO A 38 8.34 5.92 -4.91
CA PRO A 38 8.75 4.76 -4.10
C PRO A 38 8.07 3.46 -4.55
N LEU A 39 6.81 3.54 -4.96
CA LEU A 39 6.06 2.39 -5.47
C LEU A 39 6.58 1.93 -6.84
N ALA A 40 6.90 2.88 -7.73
CA ALA A 40 7.50 2.56 -9.03
C ALA A 40 8.88 1.91 -8.88
N VAL A 41 9.70 2.38 -7.92
CA VAL A 41 11.00 1.79 -7.58
C VAL A 41 10.84 0.37 -7.02
N LEU A 42 9.88 0.16 -6.12
CA LEU A 42 9.58 -1.17 -5.57
C LEU A 42 9.16 -2.17 -6.66
N LEU A 43 8.28 -1.76 -7.57
CA LEU A 43 7.80 -2.57 -8.68
C LEU A 43 8.90 -2.84 -9.72
N ALA A 44 9.81 -1.89 -9.94
CA ALA A 44 10.96 -2.09 -10.80
C ALA A 44 11.93 -3.16 -10.30
N GLY A 45 11.93 -3.45 -8.99
CA GLY A 45 12.69 -4.58 -8.42
C GLY A 45 12.18 -5.96 -8.82
N GLN A 46 11.01 -6.07 -9.45
CA GLN A 46 10.51 -7.34 -9.99
C GLN A 46 11.28 -7.76 -11.25
N LEU A 47 11.43 -9.07 -11.47
CA LEU A 47 12.17 -9.62 -12.61
C LEU A 47 11.38 -9.58 -13.93
N GLU A 48 10.04 -9.55 -13.84
CA GLU A 48 9.13 -9.55 -14.97
C GLU A 48 9.29 -8.32 -15.88
N ASN A 49 8.93 -8.43 -17.15
CA ASN A 49 8.85 -7.23 -18.00
C ASN A 49 7.79 -6.26 -17.44
N VAL A 50 8.04 -4.95 -17.60
CA VAL A 50 7.16 -3.87 -17.12
C VAL A 50 5.73 -4.04 -17.64
N GLU A 51 5.52 -4.41 -18.90
CA GLU A 51 4.18 -4.58 -19.47
C GLU A 51 3.43 -5.73 -18.80
N THR A 52 4.07 -6.90 -18.65
CA THR A 52 3.46 -8.05 -17.98
C THR A 52 3.08 -7.74 -16.54
N LEU A 53 3.93 -7.00 -15.83
CA LEU A 53 3.69 -6.56 -14.46
C LEU A 53 2.49 -5.60 -14.40
N MET A 54 2.45 -4.60 -15.28
CA MET A 54 1.41 -3.58 -15.28
C MET A 54 0.06 -4.14 -15.77
N ASP A 55 0.05 -5.06 -16.72
CA ASP A 55 -1.15 -5.80 -17.11
C ASP A 55 -1.71 -6.61 -15.93
N ARG A 56 -0.84 -7.19 -15.09
CA ARG A 56 -1.26 -7.89 -13.87
C ARG A 56 -1.88 -6.93 -12.86
N VAL A 57 -1.27 -5.76 -12.65
CA VAL A 57 -1.82 -4.70 -11.80
C VAL A 57 -3.23 -4.32 -12.27
N GLU A 58 -3.41 -4.05 -13.56
CA GLU A 58 -4.70 -3.62 -14.11
C GLU A 58 -5.76 -4.73 -14.01
N ARG A 59 -5.38 -6.00 -14.25
CA ARG A 59 -6.27 -7.14 -14.03
C ARG A 59 -6.72 -7.24 -12.57
N LEU A 60 -5.81 -7.06 -11.62
CA LEU A 60 -6.13 -7.04 -10.19
C LEU A 60 -7.07 -5.87 -9.85
N TYR A 61 -6.78 -4.67 -10.35
CA TYR A 61 -7.61 -3.48 -10.14
C TYR A 61 -9.05 -3.70 -10.61
N GLN A 62 -9.23 -4.21 -11.83
CA GLN A 62 -10.56 -4.48 -12.37
C GLN A 62 -11.27 -5.62 -11.63
N LYS A 63 -10.56 -6.69 -11.23
CA LYS A 63 -11.14 -7.80 -10.47
C LYS A 63 -11.58 -7.37 -9.07
N LEU A 64 -10.76 -6.60 -8.35
CA LEU A 64 -11.12 -6.05 -7.04
C LEU A 64 -12.31 -5.09 -7.14
N ALA A 65 -12.33 -4.24 -8.18
CA ALA A 65 -13.46 -3.35 -8.42
C ALA A 65 -14.76 -4.12 -8.68
N LYS A 66 -14.70 -5.18 -9.50
CA LYS A 66 -15.83 -6.09 -9.75
C LYS A 66 -16.28 -6.82 -8.49
N ALA A 67 -15.36 -7.09 -7.57
CA ALA A 67 -15.66 -7.69 -6.26
C ALA A 67 -16.23 -6.68 -5.23
N GLY A 68 -16.49 -5.43 -5.63
CA GLY A 68 -17.19 -4.43 -4.82
C GLY A 68 -16.29 -3.47 -4.05
N LEU A 69 -14.96 -3.51 -4.25
CA LEU A 69 -14.10 -2.45 -3.74
C LEU A 69 -14.26 -1.20 -4.61
N ARG A 70 -14.43 -0.04 -3.98
CA ARG A 70 -14.67 1.21 -4.71
C ARG A 70 -13.36 1.64 -5.40
N LYS A 71 -13.46 1.99 -6.69
CA LYS A 71 -12.36 2.49 -7.53
C LYS A 71 -11.74 3.76 -6.94
N GLY A 72 -10.46 4.00 -7.25
CA GLY A 72 -9.69 5.15 -6.77
C GLY A 72 -8.23 4.80 -6.43
N ASN A 73 -7.50 5.78 -5.92
CA ASN A 73 -6.06 5.67 -5.64
C ASN A 73 -5.72 4.50 -4.70
N ASP A 74 -6.48 4.34 -3.61
CA ASP A 74 -6.24 3.26 -2.65
C ASP A 74 -6.44 1.87 -3.26
N LEU A 75 -7.36 1.74 -4.22
CA LEU A 75 -7.60 0.48 -4.93
C LEU A 75 -6.47 0.18 -5.93
N GLN A 76 -5.97 1.20 -6.62
CA GLN A 76 -4.81 1.09 -7.49
C GLN A 76 -3.59 0.63 -6.67
N PHE A 77 -3.33 1.28 -5.54
CA PHE A 77 -2.22 0.94 -4.67
C PHE A 77 -2.35 -0.49 -4.12
N LEU A 78 -3.54 -0.90 -3.66
CA LEU A 78 -3.80 -2.30 -3.31
C LEU A 78 -3.45 -3.26 -4.45
N SER A 79 -3.79 -2.91 -5.69
CA SER A 79 -3.51 -3.76 -6.86
C SER A 79 -2.00 -3.90 -7.13
N HIS A 80 -1.23 -2.82 -6.92
CA HIS A 80 0.23 -2.87 -6.97
C HIS A 80 0.80 -3.81 -5.91
N ILE A 81 0.34 -3.73 -4.66
CA ILE A 81 0.81 -4.60 -3.56
C ILE A 81 0.53 -6.07 -3.88
N LEU A 82 -0.69 -6.40 -4.31
CA LEU A 82 -1.06 -7.77 -4.64
C LEU A 82 -0.29 -8.31 -5.85
N SER A 83 0.10 -7.45 -6.80
CA SER A 83 0.86 -7.89 -7.98
C SER A 83 2.22 -8.48 -7.62
N LEU A 84 2.80 -8.11 -6.47
CA LEU A 84 4.11 -8.58 -6.00
C LEU A 84 4.10 -10.07 -5.62
N LYS A 85 2.94 -10.63 -5.25
CA LYS A 85 2.79 -12.07 -4.97
C LYS A 85 2.46 -12.83 -6.25
N LYS A 86 3.47 -12.99 -7.10
CA LYS A 86 3.36 -13.49 -8.49
C LYS A 86 3.04 -14.98 -8.60
N ASP A 87 3.44 -15.76 -7.62
CA ASP A 87 3.23 -17.19 -7.52
C ASP A 87 1.77 -17.56 -7.22
N VAL A 88 0.96 -16.57 -6.83
CA VAL A 88 -0.47 -16.75 -6.55
C VAL A 88 -1.32 -16.17 -7.68
N ARG A 89 -2.36 -16.91 -8.08
CA ARG A 89 -3.34 -16.46 -9.08
C ARG A 89 -4.09 -15.20 -8.62
N GLU A 90 -4.41 -14.30 -9.56
CA GLU A 90 -5.11 -13.06 -9.21
C GLU A 90 -6.47 -13.32 -8.54
N GLU A 91 -7.20 -14.37 -8.92
CA GLU A 91 -8.50 -14.68 -8.30
C GLU A 91 -8.37 -15.03 -6.81
N MET A 92 -7.31 -15.75 -6.45
CA MET A 92 -7.06 -16.14 -5.06
C MET A 92 -6.73 -14.90 -4.22
N LEU A 93 -5.87 -14.01 -4.75
CA LEU A 93 -5.53 -12.76 -4.07
C LEU A 93 -6.76 -11.86 -3.87
N VAL A 94 -7.62 -11.75 -4.88
CA VAL A 94 -8.89 -10.99 -4.81
C VAL A 94 -9.82 -11.61 -3.77
N ALA A 95 -9.97 -12.94 -3.76
CA ALA A 95 -10.79 -13.64 -2.78
C ALA A 95 -10.29 -13.43 -1.34
N THR A 96 -8.98 -13.62 -1.10
CA THR A 96 -8.37 -13.38 0.22
C THR A 96 -8.55 -11.93 0.67
N CYS A 97 -8.25 -10.95 -0.19
CA CYS A 97 -8.37 -9.54 0.16
C CYS A 97 -9.83 -9.14 0.48
N THR A 98 -10.79 -9.64 -0.30
CA THR A 98 -12.22 -9.35 -0.07
C THR A 98 -12.75 -10.03 1.18
N ASN A 99 -12.25 -11.23 1.51
CA ASN A 99 -12.60 -11.93 2.74
C ASN A 99 -12.01 -11.24 3.97
N LEU A 100 -10.73 -10.85 3.94
CA LEU A 100 -10.11 -10.03 5.00
C LEU A 100 -10.90 -8.75 5.26
N TRP A 101 -11.32 -8.07 4.20
CA TRP A 101 -12.15 -6.87 4.29
C TRP A 101 -13.48 -7.13 5.01
N LYS A 102 -14.12 -8.25 4.70
CA LYS A 102 -15.37 -8.68 5.32
C LYS A 102 -15.15 -9.03 6.80
N LEU A 103 -14.11 -9.80 7.12
CA LEU A 103 -13.79 -10.22 8.48
C LEU A 103 -13.50 -9.03 9.40
N LEU A 104 -12.72 -8.04 8.93
CA LEU A 104 -12.47 -6.80 9.69
C LEU A 104 -13.78 -6.07 10.02
N LYS A 105 -14.71 -5.97 9.06
CA LYS A 105 -16.02 -5.36 9.29
C LYS A 105 -16.88 -6.16 10.27
N GLN A 106 -16.87 -7.49 10.18
CA GLN A 106 -17.59 -8.37 11.10
C GLN A 106 -17.07 -8.22 12.54
N GLU A 107 -15.76 -8.02 12.69
CA GLU A 107 -15.11 -7.69 13.96
C GLU A 107 -15.30 -6.23 14.40
N LYS A 108 -16.19 -5.48 13.72
CA LYS A 108 -16.54 -4.08 13.99
C LYS A 108 -15.37 -3.10 13.83
N VAL A 109 -14.32 -3.48 13.10
CA VAL A 109 -13.25 -2.56 12.70
C VAL A 109 -13.77 -1.64 11.61
N LYS A 110 -13.65 -0.32 11.81
CA LYS A 110 -14.18 0.72 10.91
C LYS A 110 -13.30 0.96 9.69
N VAL A 111 -13.05 -0.09 8.91
CA VAL A 111 -12.22 -0.01 7.70
C VAL A 111 -12.87 0.85 6.60
N LYS A 112 -12.03 1.62 5.90
CA LYS A 112 -12.32 2.60 4.82
C LYS A 112 -11.32 2.45 3.69
N GLN A 113 -11.58 3.01 2.50
CA GLN A 113 -10.70 2.85 1.33
C GLN A 113 -9.21 3.07 1.61
N MET A 114 -8.85 4.09 2.40
CA MET A 114 -7.46 4.36 2.81
C MET A 114 -6.74 3.18 3.48
N HIS A 115 -7.48 2.18 3.96
CA HIS A 115 -6.95 0.96 4.57
C HIS A 115 -6.76 -0.18 3.57
N TYR A 116 -7.24 -0.06 2.32
CA TYR A 116 -7.07 -1.08 1.29
C TYR A 116 -5.62 -1.54 1.15
N PRO A 117 -4.62 -0.65 1.07
CA PRO A 117 -3.25 -1.09 0.87
C PRO A 117 -2.71 -1.88 2.08
N ALA A 118 -3.07 -1.49 3.31
CA ALA A 118 -2.72 -2.24 4.52
C ALA A 118 -3.38 -3.63 4.55
N VAL A 119 -4.65 -3.74 4.13
CA VAL A 119 -5.32 -5.05 4.00
C VAL A 119 -4.67 -5.90 2.91
N GLY A 120 -4.18 -5.29 1.82
CA GLY A 120 -3.40 -5.98 0.81
C GLY A 120 -2.13 -6.60 1.36
N LEU A 121 -1.43 -5.88 2.25
CA LEU A 121 -0.24 -6.36 2.93
C LEU A 121 -0.54 -7.60 3.79
N LEU A 122 -1.65 -7.57 4.54
CA LEU A 122 -2.13 -8.70 5.31
C LEU A 122 -2.47 -9.91 4.43
N ALA A 123 -3.00 -9.68 3.23
CA ALA A 123 -3.30 -10.73 2.25
C ALA A 123 -2.05 -11.43 1.69
N LEU A 124 -0.86 -10.83 1.87
CA LEU A 124 0.39 -11.47 1.46
C LEU A 124 0.86 -12.52 2.47
N LEU A 125 0.42 -12.47 3.72
CA LEU A 125 0.70 -13.47 4.73
C LEU A 125 -0.08 -14.76 4.48
N GLU A 126 0.52 -15.92 4.77
CA GLU A 126 -0.16 -17.22 4.62
C GLU A 126 -1.37 -17.37 5.55
N ASP A 127 -1.26 -16.87 6.78
CA ASP A 127 -2.30 -16.99 7.82
C ASP A 127 -3.02 -15.66 8.13
N GLY A 128 -2.94 -14.66 7.24
CA GLY A 128 -3.47 -13.31 7.52
C GLY A 128 -4.94 -13.27 7.93
N GLU A 129 -5.78 -14.18 7.42
CA GLU A 129 -7.21 -14.25 7.77
C GLU A 129 -7.47 -14.77 9.19
N LYS A 130 -6.55 -15.55 9.77
CA LYS A 130 -6.68 -16.07 11.14
C LYS A 130 -6.35 -15.00 12.18
N GLU A 131 -5.68 -13.93 11.75
CA GLU A 131 -5.08 -12.94 12.65
C GLU A 131 -5.96 -11.70 12.86
N ILE A 132 -7.19 -11.70 12.34
CA ILE A 132 -8.11 -10.57 12.46
C ILE A 132 -8.38 -10.21 13.93
N HIS A 133 -8.48 -11.21 14.81
CA HIS A 133 -8.71 -10.98 16.23
C HIS A 133 -7.47 -10.37 16.90
N SER A 134 -6.27 -10.84 16.55
CA SER A 134 -4.99 -10.28 17.00
C SER A 134 -4.84 -8.82 16.57
N ILE A 135 -5.20 -8.51 15.32
CA ILE A 135 -5.16 -7.14 14.77
C ILE A 135 -6.14 -6.23 15.51
N LYS A 136 -7.38 -6.70 15.75
CA LYS A 136 -8.37 -5.94 16.52
C LYS A 136 -7.87 -5.63 17.93
N ALA A 137 -7.31 -6.62 18.62
CA ALA A 137 -6.76 -6.42 19.96
C ALA A 137 -5.61 -5.39 19.95
N LEU A 138 -4.77 -5.40 18.90
CA LEU A 138 -3.72 -4.40 18.73
C LEU A 138 -4.28 -2.99 18.48
N ILE A 139 -5.35 -2.86 17.69
CA ILE A 139 -6.06 -1.59 17.48
C ILE A 139 -6.63 -1.06 18.80
N GLU A 140 -7.29 -1.92 19.58
CA GLU A 140 -7.87 -1.56 20.89
C GLU A 140 -6.78 -1.16 21.88
N LYS A 141 -5.64 -1.87 21.88
CA LYS A 141 -4.46 -1.50 22.70
C LYS A 141 -3.94 -0.12 22.33
N LEU A 142 -3.79 0.19 21.04
CA LEU A 142 -3.41 1.53 20.59
C LEU A 142 -4.45 2.57 21.05
N GLN A 143 -5.75 2.30 20.92
CA GLN A 143 -6.80 3.22 21.38
C GLN A 143 -6.79 3.45 22.91
N GLY A 144 -6.30 2.50 23.69
CA GLY A 144 -6.08 2.66 25.13
C GLY A 144 -5.00 3.69 25.48
N GLU A 145 -4.04 3.92 24.59
CA GLU A 145 -2.95 4.86 24.81
C GLU A 145 -3.40 6.31 24.54
N LYS A 146 -3.03 7.22 25.45
CA LYS A 146 -3.48 8.63 25.42
C LYS A 146 -3.19 9.31 24.08
N LEU A 147 -2.03 9.03 23.49
CA LEU A 147 -1.58 9.62 22.21
C LEU A 147 -2.36 9.11 21.00
N PHE A 148 -2.94 7.92 21.07
CA PHE A 148 -3.55 7.23 19.94
C PHE A 148 -5.08 7.13 20.05
N ARG A 149 -5.66 7.47 21.21
CA ARG A 149 -7.08 7.32 21.54
C ARG A 149 -8.06 7.80 20.47
N TRP A 150 -7.77 8.93 19.83
CA TRP A 150 -8.66 9.56 18.85
C TRP A 150 -8.26 9.36 17.39
N HIS A 151 -7.25 8.52 17.13
CA HIS A 151 -6.67 8.33 15.80
C HIS A 151 -7.08 6.98 15.19
N THR A 152 -8.38 6.68 15.17
CA THR A 152 -8.88 5.34 14.77
C THR A 152 -8.36 4.87 13.41
N ASP A 153 -8.39 5.73 12.39
CA ASP A 153 -7.92 5.36 11.04
C ASP A 153 -6.40 5.07 11.05
N ALA A 154 -5.60 5.90 11.73
CA ALA A 154 -4.16 5.66 11.86
C ALA A 154 -3.86 4.40 12.67
N ASN A 155 -4.62 4.13 13.74
CA ASN A 155 -4.43 2.94 14.57
C ASN A 155 -4.67 1.64 13.77
N ILE A 156 -5.64 1.63 12.85
CA ILE A 156 -5.87 0.47 11.97
C ILE A 156 -4.65 0.24 11.07
N LEU A 157 -4.14 1.30 10.44
CA LEU A 157 -2.95 1.22 9.58
C LEU A 157 -1.72 0.73 10.35
N ILE A 158 -1.44 1.36 11.50
CA ILE A 158 -0.31 1.03 12.38
C ILE A 158 -0.43 -0.41 12.88
N ALA A 159 -1.60 -0.83 13.35
CA ALA A 159 -1.78 -2.18 13.88
C ALA A 159 -1.50 -3.24 12.80
N ILE A 160 -2.04 -3.07 11.59
CA ILE A 160 -1.79 -4.01 10.50
C ILE A 160 -0.30 -4.02 10.13
N GLN A 161 0.32 -2.85 9.93
CA GLN A 161 1.73 -2.76 9.55
C GLN A 161 2.67 -3.35 10.61
N LEU A 162 2.45 -3.03 11.89
CA LEU A 162 3.23 -3.61 13.00
C LEU A 162 3.06 -5.11 13.07
N PHE A 163 1.83 -5.60 12.95
CA PHE A 163 1.54 -7.03 12.97
C PHE A 163 2.25 -7.76 11.83
N VAL A 164 2.14 -7.24 10.62
CA VAL A 164 2.82 -7.79 9.45
C VAL A 164 4.35 -7.75 9.63
N SER A 165 4.91 -6.65 10.14
CA SER A 165 6.35 -6.52 10.40
C SER A 165 6.84 -7.60 11.37
N GLN A 166 6.12 -7.81 12.49
CA GLN A 166 6.46 -8.82 13.48
C GLN A 166 6.39 -10.24 12.89
N LYS A 167 5.33 -10.56 12.15
CA LYS A 167 5.21 -11.86 11.47
C LYS A 167 6.28 -12.09 10.40
N GLY A 168 6.69 -11.02 9.70
CA GLY A 168 7.78 -11.05 8.74
C GLY A 168 9.13 -11.39 9.38
N GLU A 169 9.40 -10.87 10.57
CA GLU A 169 10.62 -11.15 11.35
C GLU A 169 10.64 -12.55 11.96
N GLU A 170 9.49 -13.07 12.40
CA GLU A 170 9.36 -14.43 12.95
C GLU A 170 9.55 -15.52 11.89
N SER A 171 9.18 -15.25 10.64
CA SER A 171 9.46 -16.16 9.54
C SER A 171 10.96 -16.11 9.23
N LYS A 172 11.67 -17.25 9.31
CA LYS A 172 13.13 -17.34 9.01
C LYS A 172 13.52 -16.92 7.58
N ALA A 173 12.54 -16.61 6.73
CA ALA A 173 12.77 -15.89 5.49
C ALA A 173 12.89 -14.40 5.85
N THR A 174 14.08 -13.83 5.71
CA THR A 174 14.27 -12.38 5.70
C THR A 174 13.33 -11.77 4.67
N ASN A 175 12.15 -11.33 5.11
CA ASN A 175 11.08 -10.91 4.22
C ASN A 175 11.27 -9.42 3.87
N THR A 176 12.49 -9.07 3.42
CA THR A 176 12.94 -7.70 3.14
C THR A 176 11.96 -6.97 2.22
N GLY A 177 11.33 -7.67 1.27
CA GLY A 177 10.29 -7.09 0.42
C GLY A 177 9.06 -6.59 1.18
N LEU A 178 8.66 -7.26 2.27
CA LEU A 178 7.54 -6.86 3.12
C LEU A 178 7.84 -5.60 3.93
N GLN A 179 9.07 -5.48 4.42
CA GLN A 179 9.54 -4.26 5.09
C GLN A 179 9.59 -3.08 4.11
N THR A 180 10.14 -3.26 2.91
CA THR A 180 10.14 -2.23 1.86
C THR A 180 8.71 -1.82 1.48
N MET A 181 7.76 -2.76 1.40
CA MET A 181 6.34 -2.45 1.18
C MET A 181 5.75 -1.57 2.29
N ILE A 182 6.08 -1.86 3.55
CA ILE A 182 5.63 -1.05 4.70
C ILE A 182 6.21 0.37 4.60
N GLU A 183 7.49 0.51 4.26
CA GLU A 183 8.14 1.83 4.09
C GLU A 183 7.47 2.65 2.99
N VAL A 184 7.23 2.04 1.82
CA VAL A 184 6.53 2.68 0.69
C VAL A 184 5.11 3.11 1.10
N LEU A 185 4.40 2.28 1.87
CA LEU A 185 3.08 2.61 2.41
C LEU A 185 3.13 3.84 3.34
N ILE A 186 4.09 3.88 4.26
CA ILE A 186 4.25 4.99 5.19
C ILE A 186 4.56 6.29 4.43
N GLN A 187 5.44 6.24 3.44
CA GLN A 187 5.79 7.41 2.61
C GLN A 187 4.59 7.95 1.84
N ALA A 188 3.81 7.08 1.21
CA ALA A 188 2.60 7.47 0.48
C ALA A 188 1.55 8.11 1.40
N GLN A 189 1.36 7.55 2.61
CA GLN A 189 0.44 8.10 3.61
C GLN A 189 0.91 9.46 4.14
N GLN A 190 2.21 9.66 4.36
CA GLN A 190 2.77 10.94 4.80
C GLN A 190 2.59 12.04 3.74
N ALA A 191 2.80 11.72 2.46
CA ALA A 191 2.62 12.68 1.38
C ALA A 191 1.17 13.18 1.29
N ALA A 192 0.18 12.30 1.51
CA ALA A 192 -1.23 12.69 1.57
C ALA A 192 -1.54 13.63 2.75
N MET A 193 -0.92 13.41 3.92
CA MET A 193 -1.08 14.29 5.08
C MET A 193 -0.50 15.69 4.86
N MET A 194 0.65 15.80 4.18
CA MET A 194 1.26 17.11 3.88
C MET A 194 0.41 17.96 2.93
N ALA A 195 -0.26 17.34 1.95
CA ALA A 195 -1.17 18.04 1.04
C ALA A 195 -2.36 18.68 1.79
N THR A 196 -2.90 18.02 2.83
CA THR A 196 -3.97 18.58 3.65
C THR A 196 -3.53 19.77 4.50
N ILE A 197 -2.29 19.78 5.01
CA ILE A 197 -1.75 20.92 5.77
C ILE A 197 -1.52 22.13 4.86
N ALA A 198 -1.02 21.90 3.63
CA ALA A 198 -0.85 22.97 2.65
C ALA A 198 -2.19 23.57 2.19
N ALA A 199 -3.22 22.73 2.03
CA ALA A 199 -4.56 23.20 1.68
C ALA A 199 -5.22 23.99 2.83
N SER A 200 -5.06 23.56 4.09
CA SER A 200 -5.62 24.28 5.25
C SER A 200 -4.89 25.60 5.52
N SER A 201 -3.57 25.66 5.32
CA SER A 201 -2.82 26.90 5.44
C SER A 201 -3.18 27.90 4.34
N ALA A 202 -3.36 27.44 3.10
CA ALA A 202 -3.82 28.26 1.98
C ALA A 202 -5.28 28.74 2.13
N ALA A 203 -6.17 27.90 2.64
CA ALA A 203 -7.54 28.31 2.95
C ALA A 203 -7.59 29.37 4.07
N THR A 204 -6.76 29.20 5.09
CA THR A 204 -6.67 30.15 6.21
C THR A 204 -6.13 31.51 5.76
N SER A 205 -5.12 31.54 4.88
CA SER A 205 -4.59 32.78 4.31
C SER A 205 -5.57 33.47 3.36
N SER A 206 -6.33 32.71 2.57
CA SER A 206 -7.37 33.27 1.70
C SER A 206 -8.54 33.88 2.49
N ALA A 207 -8.95 33.27 3.61
CA ALA A 207 -10.00 33.80 4.49
C ALA A 207 -9.58 35.10 5.21
N THR A 208 -8.28 35.27 5.50
CA THR A 208 -7.74 36.53 6.06
C THR A 208 -7.62 37.63 5.02
N SER A 209 -7.51 37.29 3.73
CA SER A 209 -7.44 38.28 2.63
C SER A 209 -8.80 38.78 2.14
N SER A 210 -9.89 38.15 2.57
CA SER A 210 -11.28 38.49 2.21
C SER A 210 -12.10 39.04 3.40
N SER A 211 -11.44 39.45 4.48
CA SER A 211 -12.04 40.15 5.64
C SER A 211 -11.56 41.59 5.72
#